data_AF-A0A9D4LBZ3-F1
#
_entry.id   AF-A0A9D4LBZ3-F1
#
_cell.length_a   1.000
_cell.length_b   1.000
_cell.length_c   1.000
_cell.angle_alpha   90.00
_cell.angle_beta   90.00
_cell.angle_gamma   90.00
#
_symmetry.space_group_name_H-M   'P 1'
#
loop_
_entity.id
_entity.type
_entity.pdbx_description
1 polymer ?
#
loop_
_entity_poly.entity_id
_entity_poly.type
_entity_poly.pdbx_seq_one_letter_code
_entity_poly.pdbx_strand_id
1 'polypeptide(L)'
;MACTTVLLLAIASALTGKSFSEKIPLPPFSELKNNYPGFAHFGGIFRNHKLIHFLGLENYSSILLNDTSALRLSYTLNEVGNEHSLGNDVIRLSKYGTDSVKGKDGRQYIFHPLAFGPYLADKYGYPSVTTMHQFDAGKTKDMFKDKQGIMRVITYTHENEAKGHVVLWDCNGFHQAHDILDGHSLLSVEFWESPDSICTNHIPIEIPVSTTRADSYIMNVLKQTMGGNRRHPSRHRDH
;
A
#
# COMPACT_ATOMS: atom_id res chain seq x y z
N MET A 1 48.04 31.95 55.68
CA MET A 1 47.20 32.71 54.73
C MET A 1 47.36 32.08 53.36
N ALA A 2 46.22 31.81 52.70
CA ALA A 2 45.99 31.31 51.33
C ALA A 2 46.74 30.02 50.93
N CYS A 3 46.14 28.83 50.75
CA CYS A 3 44.83 28.42 50.22
C CYS A 3 44.56 28.93 48.80
N THR A 4 44.96 28.15 47.79
CA THR A 4 44.34 28.18 46.47
C THR A 4 44.27 26.77 45.90
N THR A 5 43.03 26.33 45.84
CA THR A 5 42.51 25.02 45.45
C THR A 5 42.33 24.93 43.92
N VAL A 6 42.42 23.68 43.43
CA VAL A 6 41.65 23.08 42.31
C VAL A 6 42.01 23.50 40.87
N LEU A 7 42.69 22.56 40.18
CA LEU A 7 42.56 22.37 38.73
C LEU A 7 42.14 20.92 38.48
N LEU A 8 40.82 20.67 38.54
CA LEU A 8 40.22 19.43 38.05
C LEU A 8 39.99 19.60 36.54
N LEU A 9 40.86 19.00 35.72
CA LEU A 9 40.59 18.79 34.30
C LEU A 9 39.38 17.84 34.18
N ALA A 10 38.21 18.41 33.92
CA ALA A 10 37.05 17.65 33.49
C ALA A 10 37.28 17.21 32.03
N ILE A 11 37.66 15.95 31.85
CA ILE A 11 37.56 15.25 30.57
C ILE A 11 36.05 15.03 30.33
N ALA A 12 35.39 16.02 29.76
CA ALA A 12 34.06 15.90 29.18
C ALA A 12 34.19 15.79 27.66
N SER A 13 34.85 14.73 27.20
CA SER A 13 34.94 14.41 25.77
C SER A 13 33.97 13.30 25.44
N ALA A 14 32.96 13.68 24.66
CA ALA A 14 32.25 12.84 23.70
C ALA A 14 31.53 11.60 24.25
N LEU A 15 30.47 11.83 25.02
CA LEU A 15 29.24 11.05 24.83
C LEU A 15 28.29 11.91 23.99
N THR A 16 28.61 12.08 22.71
CA THR A 16 27.56 12.32 21.71
C THR A 16 26.67 11.09 21.75
N GLY A 17 25.66 11.13 22.63
CA GLY A 17 24.53 10.23 22.52
C GLY A 17 24.08 10.31 21.07
N LYS A 18 24.14 9.18 20.36
CA LYS A 18 23.34 9.04 19.16
C LYS A 18 21.93 9.40 19.61
N SER A 19 21.46 10.59 19.23
CA SER A 19 20.04 10.86 19.18
C SER A 19 19.48 9.68 18.41
N PHE A 20 18.74 8.81 19.09
CA PHE A 20 17.90 7.86 18.38
C PHE A 20 17.04 8.76 17.52
N SER A 21 17.23 8.69 16.19
CA SER A 21 16.41 9.43 15.26
C SER A 21 14.97 9.16 15.66
N GLU A 22 14.28 10.20 16.11
CA GLU A 22 12.89 10.10 16.51
C GLU A 22 12.14 9.54 15.30
N LYS A 23 11.47 8.41 15.49
CA LYS A 23 10.71 7.79 14.42
C LYS A 23 9.56 8.74 14.12
N ILE A 24 9.43 9.11 12.85
CA ILE A 24 8.34 9.98 12.41
C ILE A 24 7.13 9.11 12.09
N PRO A 25 5.89 9.62 12.22
CA PRO A 25 4.72 8.90 11.77
C PRO A 25 4.78 8.65 10.27
N LEU A 26 4.10 7.59 9.80
CA LEU A 26 3.91 7.38 8.37
C LEU A 26 3.08 8.54 7.78
N PRO A 27 3.27 8.94 6.50
CA PRO A 27 2.37 9.89 5.87
C PRO A 27 0.90 9.45 5.98
N PRO A 28 -0.04 10.43 6.04
CA PRO A 28 -1.45 10.13 5.84
C PRO A 28 -1.65 9.30 4.56
N PHE A 29 -2.47 8.26 4.62
CA PHE A 29 -2.83 7.40 3.52
C PHE A 29 -3.43 8.19 2.36
N SER A 30 -4.20 9.24 2.66
CA SER A 30 -4.71 10.18 1.65
C SER A 30 -3.57 10.79 0.82
N GLU A 31 -2.45 11.19 1.42
CA GLU A 31 -1.28 11.70 0.71
C GLU A 31 -0.54 10.60 -0.04
N LEU A 32 -0.37 9.41 0.56
CA LEU A 32 0.22 8.26 -0.13
C LEU A 32 -0.57 7.92 -1.40
N LYS A 33 -1.89 7.83 -1.28
CA LYS A 33 -2.81 7.49 -2.38
C LYS A 33 -2.80 8.55 -3.48
N ASN A 34 -2.84 9.84 -3.12
CA ASN A 34 -2.82 10.93 -4.09
C ASN A 34 -1.52 10.98 -4.91
N ASN A 35 -0.41 10.54 -4.34
CA ASN A 35 0.90 10.53 -4.99
C ASN A 35 1.29 9.16 -5.56
N TYR A 36 0.48 8.12 -5.34
CA TYR A 36 0.80 6.76 -5.81
C TYR A 36 0.56 6.65 -7.30
N PRO A 37 1.60 6.36 -8.11
CA PRO A 37 1.45 6.37 -9.55
C PRO A 37 0.69 5.15 -10.08
N GLY A 38 0.58 4.08 -9.30
CA GLY A 38 -0.17 2.86 -9.62
C GLY A 38 0.25 2.12 -10.89
N PHE A 39 -0.15 0.86 -11.01
CA PHE A 39 0.07 0.09 -12.23
C PHE A 39 -1.06 0.38 -13.23
N ALA A 40 -0.71 0.74 -14.47
CA ALA A 40 -1.70 1.11 -15.49
C ALA A 40 -2.79 0.04 -15.75
N HIS A 41 -2.45 -1.24 -15.63
CA HIS A 41 -3.40 -2.34 -15.80
C HIS A 41 -4.41 -2.47 -14.65
N PHE A 42 -4.16 -1.80 -13.52
CA PHE A 42 -4.98 -1.82 -12.31
C PHE A 42 -5.49 -0.40 -11.97
N GLY A 43 -5.61 0.48 -12.97
CA GLY A 43 -6.16 1.83 -12.80
C GLY A 43 -5.15 2.93 -12.43
N GLY A 44 -3.85 2.61 -12.42
CA GLY A 44 -2.78 3.61 -12.25
C GLY A 44 -2.39 4.33 -13.54
N ILE A 45 -1.35 5.17 -13.43
CA ILE A 45 -0.86 6.07 -14.49
C ILE A 45 0.19 5.38 -15.37
N PHE A 46 1.15 4.67 -14.76
CA PHE A 46 2.33 4.18 -15.49
C PHE A 46 2.34 2.66 -15.70
N ARG A 47 2.77 2.24 -16.89
CA ARG A 47 3.38 0.91 -17.11
C ARG A 47 4.83 0.93 -16.61
N ASN A 48 5.39 -0.24 -16.31
CA ASN A 48 6.72 -0.38 -15.69
C ASN A 48 7.82 0.36 -16.46
N HIS A 49 7.96 0.13 -17.77
CA HIS A 49 8.94 0.82 -18.60
C HIS A 49 8.70 2.33 -18.72
N LYS A 50 7.43 2.78 -18.65
CA LYS A 50 7.10 4.21 -18.68
C LYS A 50 7.49 4.91 -17.39
N LEU A 51 7.35 4.25 -16.24
CA LEU A 51 7.83 4.76 -14.97
C LEU A 51 9.36 4.89 -14.99
N ILE A 52 10.07 3.83 -15.43
CA ILE A 52 11.54 3.84 -15.53
C ILE A 52 12.03 5.01 -16.41
N HIS A 53 11.41 5.18 -17.58
CA HIS A 53 11.71 6.30 -18.48
C HIS A 53 11.37 7.66 -17.84
N PHE A 54 10.20 7.77 -17.21
CA PHE A 54 9.77 9.00 -16.56
C PHE A 54 10.75 9.42 -15.45
N LEU A 55 11.29 8.48 -14.68
CA LEU A 55 12.28 8.73 -13.63
C LEU A 55 13.72 8.93 -14.18
N GLY A 56 13.95 8.68 -15.47
CA GLY A 56 15.29 8.76 -16.08
C GLY A 56 16.23 7.65 -15.61
N LEU A 57 15.72 6.43 -15.44
CA LEU A 57 16.45 5.29 -14.88
C LEU A 57 16.90 4.26 -15.93
N GLU A 58 16.86 4.61 -17.22
CA GLU A 58 17.16 3.69 -18.33
C GLU A 58 18.61 3.18 -18.29
N ASN A 59 19.54 4.01 -17.82
CA ASN A 59 20.95 3.63 -17.65
C ASN A 59 21.15 2.53 -16.59
N TYR A 60 20.13 2.22 -15.79
CA TYR A 60 20.15 1.18 -14.76
C TYR A 60 19.40 -0.09 -15.18
N SER A 61 19.00 -0.22 -16.46
CA SER A 61 18.15 -1.33 -16.92
C SER A 61 18.69 -2.73 -16.62
N SER A 62 20.02 -2.89 -16.45
CA SER A 62 20.66 -4.16 -16.12
C SER A 62 20.48 -4.60 -14.66
N ILE A 63 20.18 -3.67 -13.76
CA ILE A 63 20.01 -3.94 -12.32
C ILE A 63 18.57 -3.75 -11.85
N LEU A 64 17.75 -3.03 -12.61
CA LEU A 64 16.34 -2.83 -12.26
C LEU A 64 15.53 -4.11 -12.40
N LEU A 65 14.63 -4.32 -11.44
CA LEU A 65 13.69 -5.43 -11.46
C LEU A 65 12.52 -5.15 -12.41
N ASN A 66 11.95 -6.22 -12.96
CA ASN A 66 10.70 -6.14 -13.73
C ASN A 66 9.53 -5.68 -12.86
N ASP A 67 9.51 -6.07 -11.58
CA ASP A 67 8.56 -5.52 -10.62
C ASP A 67 8.99 -4.11 -10.22
N THR A 68 8.11 -3.14 -10.50
CA THR A 68 8.34 -1.72 -10.20
C THR A 68 7.64 -1.26 -8.93
N SER A 69 7.07 -2.16 -8.13
CA SER A 69 6.38 -1.85 -6.87
C SER A 69 7.23 -0.96 -5.95
N ALA A 70 8.51 -1.29 -5.79
CA ALA A 70 9.48 -0.48 -5.03
C ALA A 70 9.73 0.92 -5.62
N LEU A 71 9.87 1.03 -6.94
CA LEU A 71 10.05 2.33 -7.60
C LEU A 71 8.81 3.21 -7.43
N ARG A 72 7.62 2.62 -7.45
CA ARG A 72 6.35 3.34 -7.25
C ARG A 72 6.24 3.91 -5.85
N LEU A 73 6.55 3.11 -4.83
CA LEU A 73 6.56 3.61 -3.47
C LEU A 73 7.67 4.66 -3.26
N SER A 74 8.86 4.44 -3.83
CA SER A 74 9.94 5.44 -3.78
C SER A 74 9.52 6.78 -4.39
N TYR A 75 8.86 6.75 -5.56
CA TYR A 75 8.28 7.95 -6.16
C TYR A 75 7.25 8.59 -5.23
N THR A 76 6.31 7.81 -4.71
CA THR A 76 5.26 8.29 -3.81
C THR A 76 5.84 9.03 -2.60
N LEU A 77 6.83 8.45 -1.92
CA LEU A 77 7.47 9.05 -0.76
C LEU A 77 8.27 10.32 -1.12
N ASN A 78 8.91 10.33 -2.30
CA ASN A 78 9.60 11.51 -2.80
C ASN A 78 8.63 12.67 -3.12
N GLU A 79 7.44 12.38 -3.65
CA GLU A 79 6.42 13.39 -3.96
C GLU A 79 5.68 13.89 -2.73
N VAL A 80 5.42 13.01 -1.74
CA VAL A 80 4.98 13.45 -0.40
C VAL A 80 6.00 14.44 0.18
N GLY A 81 7.29 14.17 -0.01
CA GLY A 81 8.35 15.14 0.25
C GLY A 81 8.73 15.26 1.72
N ASN A 82 9.33 16.40 2.09
CA ASN A 82 9.80 16.71 3.44
C ASN A 82 10.62 15.58 4.05
N GLU A 83 10.34 15.23 5.31
CA GLU A 83 10.95 14.14 6.05
C GLU A 83 10.65 12.76 5.47
N HIS A 84 9.64 12.60 4.60
CA HIS A 84 9.25 11.32 3.98
C HIS A 84 10.04 11.01 2.71
N SER A 85 10.61 12.02 2.06
CA SER A 85 11.48 11.87 0.90
C SER A 85 12.65 10.92 1.16
N LEU A 86 13.08 10.20 0.12
CA LEU A 86 14.29 9.37 0.14
C LEU A 86 15.56 10.23 0.03
N GLY A 87 15.43 11.50 -0.31
CA GLY A 87 16.55 12.43 -0.41
C GLY A 87 17.51 12.10 -1.54
N ASN A 88 18.75 12.59 -1.45
CA ASN A 88 19.73 12.51 -2.53
C ASN A 88 20.84 11.48 -2.25
N ASP A 89 20.91 10.97 -1.03
CA ASP A 89 21.99 10.11 -0.54
C ASP A 89 21.71 8.63 -0.79
N VAL A 90 22.73 7.90 -1.25
CA VAL A 90 22.58 6.49 -1.64
C VAL A 90 22.12 5.65 -0.44
N ILE A 91 21.05 4.87 -0.65
CA ILE A 91 20.48 3.97 0.34
C ILE A 91 21.07 2.56 0.13
N ARG A 92 21.65 2.01 1.20
CA ARG A 92 22.31 0.69 1.22
C ARG A 92 21.79 -0.11 2.41
N LEU A 93 20.84 -1.00 2.16
CA LEU A 93 20.09 -1.72 3.19
C LEU A 93 20.17 -3.24 3.04
N SER A 94 20.43 -3.74 1.83
CA SER A 94 20.66 -5.14 1.56
C SER A 94 22.15 -5.47 1.51
N LYS A 95 22.43 -6.78 1.61
CA LYS A 95 23.78 -7.32 1.43
C LYS A 95 24.37 -7.05 0.03
N TYR A 96 23.58 -6.59 -0.93
CA TYR A 96 24.01 -6.34 -2.31
C TYR A 96 24.61 -4.94 -2.51
N GLY A 97 24.55 -4.07 -1.49
CA GLY A 97 25.34 -2.83 -1.43
C GLY A 97 24.84 -1.65 -2.29
N THR A 98 23.86 -1.86 -3.16
CA THR A 98 23.15 -0.83 -3.95
C THR A 98 21.67 -1.17 -4.05
N ASP A 99 20.85 -0.55 -3.19
CA ASP A 99 19.40 -0.77 -3.16
C ASP A 99 18.61 0.39 -3.75
N SER A 100 19.27 1.53 -3.95
CA SER A 100 18.71 2.69 -4.62
C SER A 100 19.54 3.13 -5.83
N VAL A 101 18.85 3.81 -6.74
CA VAL A 101 19.44 4.51 -7.89
C VAL A 101 18.99 5.97 -7.87
N LYS A 102 19.82 6.85 -8.43
CA LYS A 102 19.50 8.28 -8.53
C LYS A 102 18.67 8.52 -9.79
N GLY A 103 17.51 9.14 -9.63
CA GLY A 103 16.66 9.58 -10.75
C GLY A 103 17.17 10.87 -11.39
N LYS A 104 16.54 11.26 -12.50
CA LYS A 104 16.88 12.50 -13.23
C LYS A 104 16.66 13.79 -12.42
N ASP A 105 15.82 13.72 -11.39
CA ASP A 105 15.54 14.81 -10.45
C ASP A 105 16.54 14.88 -9.28
N GLY A 106 17.54 14.00 -9.26
CA GLY A 106 18.56 13.92 -8.22
C GLY A 106 18.13 13.17 -6.96
N ARG A 107 16.86 12.76 -6.84
CA ARG A 107 16.35 11.98 -5.71
C ARG A 107 16.68 10.50 -5.86
N GLN A 108 16.69 9.78 -4.75
CA GLN A 108 16.98 8.36 -4.68
C GLN A 108 15.70 7.54 -4.79
N TYR A 109 15.81 6.39 -5.46
CA TYR A 109 14.72 5.46 -5.68
C TYR A 109 15.16 4.06 -5.29
N ILE A 110 14.60 3.52 -4.22
CA ILE A 110 14.77 2.11 -3.87
C ILE A 110 14.08 1.27 -4.94
N PHE A 111 14.82 0.35 -5.54
CA PHE A 111 14.30 -0.50 -6.63
C PHE A 111 14.16 -1.97 -6.22
N HIS A 112 14.67 -2.35 -5.05
CA HIS A 112 14.46 -3.68 -4.46
C HIS A 112 13.34 -3.64 -3.41
N PRO A 113 12.21 -4.34 -3.61
CA PRO A 113 11.13 -4.40 -2.61
C PRO A 113 11.59 -4.96 -1.27
N LEU A 114 12.60 -5.83 -1.26
CA LEU A 114 13.12 -6.37 -0.01
C LEU A 114 13.84 -5.32 0.85
N ALA A 115 14.41 -4.27 0.25
CA ALA A 115 15.09 -3.19 0.97
C ALA A 115 14.11 -2.26 1.70
N PHE A 116 12.81 -2.26 1.33
CA PHE A 116 11.81 -1.44 2.01
C PHE A 116 11.54 -1.87 3.45
N GLY A 117 11.65 -3.16 3.79
CA GLY A 117 11.48 -3.63 5.17
C GLY A 117 12.36 -2.88 6.17
N PRO A 118 13.71 -2.97 6.06
CA PRO A 118 14.60 -2.21 6.92
C PRO A 118 14.48 -0.69 6.75
N TYR A 119 14.20 -0.18 5.54
CA TYR A 119 14.00 1.26 5.33
C TYR A 119 12.82 1.81 6.15
N LEU A 120 11.65 1.17 6.05
CA LEU A 120 10.44 1.59 6.75
C LEU A 120 10.60 1.38 8.27
N ALA A 121 11.25 0.29 8.69
CA ALA A 121 11.58 0.07 10.10
C ALA A 121 12.51 1.16 10.68
N ASP A 122 13.50 1.58 9.90
CA ASP A 122 14.41 2.64 10.30
C ASP A 122 13.73 4.02 10.32
N LYS A 123 12.80 4.27 9.43
CA LYS A 123 12.15 5.58 9.30
C LYS A 123 10.91 5.76 10.16
N TYR A 124 10.01 4.79 10.12
CA TYR A 124 8.66 4.84 10.70
C TYR A 124 8.47 3.90 11.91
N GLY A 125 9.49 3.10 12.25
CA GLY A 125 9.40 2.07 13.28
C GLY A 125 8.91 0.73 12.74
N TYR A 126 8.86 -0.29 13.60
CA TYR A 126 8.49 -1.65 13.20
C TYR A 126 7.05 -1.73 12.66
N PRO A 127 6.74 -2.67 11.76
CA PRO A 127 5.39 -2.86 11.25
C PRO A 127 4.40 -3.19 12.38
N SER A 128 3.17 -2.70 12.28
CA SER A 128 2.11 -2.92 13.27
C SER A 128 1.55 -4.35 13.24
N VAL A 129 1.70 -5.04 12.10
CA VAL A 129 1.31 -6.43 11.93
C VAL A 129 2.36 -7.15 11.10
N THR A 130 2.78 -8.33 11.59
CA THR A 130 3.60 -9.28 10.85
C THR A 130 2.93 -10.63 10.85
N THR A 131 2.65 -11.18 9.67
CA THR A 131 2.18 -12.56 9.51
C THR A 131 3.21 -13.36 8.75
N MET A 132 3.59 -14.54 9.25
CA MET A 132 4.57 -15.40 8.60
C MET A 132 3.95 -16.74 8.22
N HIS A 133 4.44 -17.30 7.11
CA HIS A 133 4.09 -18.64 6.62
C HIS A 133 2.57 -18.84 6.45
N GLN A 134 1.89 -17.82 5.92
CA GLN A 134 0.48 -17.92 5.56
C GLN A 134 0.35 -18.53 4.16
N PHE A 135 -0.56 -19.51 4.05
CA PHE A 135 -0.92 -20.21 2.81
C PHE A 135 -2.33 -19.81 2.32
N ASP A 136 -3.12 -19.15 3.17
CA ASP A 136 -4.50 -18.76 2.91
C ASP A 136 -4.57 -17.25 2.65
N ALA A 137 -4.69 -16.88 1.38
CA ALA A 137 -4.78 -15.49 0.95
C ALA A 137 -6.01 -14.78 1.54
N GLY A 138 -7.15 -15.47 1.68
CA GLY A 138 -8.38 -14.90 2.23
C GLY A 138 -8.22 -14.51 3.69
N LYS A 139 -7.71 -15.44 4.52
CA LYS A 139 -7.42 -15.15 5.94
C LYS A 139 -6.39 -14.05 6.11
N THR A 140 -5.39 -14.01 5.24
CA THR A 140 -4.38 -12.95 5.27
C THR A 140 -5.04 -11.59 5.03
N LYS A 141 -5.88 -11.45 4.00
CA LYS A 141 -6.62 -10.21 3.71
C LYS A 141 -7.54 -9.80 4.85
N ASP A 142 -8.23 -10.76 5.48
CA ASP A 142 -9.12 -10.49 6.62
C ASP A 142 -8.42 -9.85 7.82
N MET A 143 -7.10 -10.04 7.99
CA MET A 143 -6.32 -9.40 9.07
C MET A 143 -6.02 -7.92 8.82
N PHE A 144 -6.04 -7.52 7.54
CA PHE A 144 -5.79 -6.15 7.10
C PHE A 144 -7.07 -5.44 6.67
N LYS A 145 -8.22 -6.12 6.75
CA LYS A 145 -9.52 -5.49 6.51
C LYS A 145 -9.65 -4.25 7.39
N ASP A 146 -10.33 -3.25 6.86
CA ASP A 146 -10.60 -1.98 7.55
C ASP A 146 -9.33 -1.20 7.95
N LYS A 147 -8.17 -1.49 7.34
CA LYS A 147 -6.92 -0.74 7.53
C LYS A 147 -6.42 -0.13 6.24
N GLN A 148 -5.66 0.96 6.36
CA GLN A 148 -4.98 1.58 5.24
C GLN A 148 -3.51 1.85 5.58
N GLY A 149 -2.61 1.67 4.59
CA GLY A 149 -1.19 1.86 4.82
C GLY A 149 -0.30 1.24 3.76
N ILE A 150 0.97 1.06 4.10
CA ILE A 150 1.96 0.39 3.24
C ILE A 150 2.02 -1.08 3.64
N MET A 151 1.84 -1.96 2.66
CA MET A 151 1.98 -3.40 2.81
C MET A 151 3.21 -3.89 2.03
N ARG A 152 4.10 -4.59 2.72
CA ARG A 152 5.18 -5.36 2.11
C ARG A 152 4.83 -6.84 2.17
N VAL A 153 4.81 -7.49 1.02
CA VAL A 153 4.56 -8.92 0.89
C VAL A 153 5.85 -9.59 0.41
N ILE A 154 6.30 -10.62 1.11
CA ILE A 154 7.43 -11.45 0.72
C ILE A 154 6.87 -12.82 0.37
N THR A 155 7.04 -13.24 -0.86
CA THR A 155 6.66 -14.56 -1.35
C THR A 155 7.92 -15.42 -1.48
N TYR A 156 7.81 -16.73 -1.26
CA TYR A 156 8.89 -17.67 -1.56
C TYR A 156 8.50 -18.48 -2.79
N THR A 157 9.40 -18.52 -3.78
CA THR A 157 9.22 -19.38 -4.95
C THR A 157 9.60 -20.83 -4.62
N HIS A 158 9.30 -21.76 -5.53
CA HIS A 158 9.72 -23.16 -5.43
C HIS A 158 11.25 -23.33 -5.34
N GLU A 159 12.04 -22.32 -5.73
CA GLU A 159 13.50 -22.31 -5.64
C GLU A 159 14.00 -21.74 -4.30
N ASN A 160 13.11 -21.51 -3.33
CA ASN A 160 13.39 -20.89 -2.03
C ASN A 160 13.96 -19.46 -2.12
N GLU A 161 13.78 -18.79 -3.25
CA GLU A 161 14.15 -17.39 -3.39
C GLU A 161 13.01 -16.50 -2.92
N ALA A 162 13.33 -15.58 -1.99
CA ALA A 162 12.39 -14.59 -1.51
C ALA A 162 12.18 -13.49 -2.57
N LYS A 163 10.93 -13.30 -3.00
CA LYS A 163 10.50 -12.18 -3.84
C LYS A 163 9.68 -11.23 -3.01
N GLY A 164 10.04 -9.95 -3.01
CA GLY A 164 9.28 -8.93 -2.31
C GLY A 164 8.36 -8.16 -3.25
N HIS A 165 7.28 -7.63 -2.70
CA HIS A 165 6.44 -6.60 -3.28
C HIS A 165 6.15 -5.56 -2.21
N VAL A 166 6.05 -4.29 -2.60
CA VAL A 166 5.66 -3.22 -1.67
C VAL A 166 4.64 -2.29 -2.31
N VAL A 167 3.48 -2.17 -1.68
CA VAL A 167 2.28 -1.60 -2.28
C VAL A 167 1.43 -0.92 -1.22
N LEU A 168 0.48 -0.10 -1.66
CA LEU A 168 -0.52 0.49 -0.77
C LEU A 168 -1.69 -0.48 -0.60
N TRP A 169 -2.13 -0.66 0.63
CA TRP A 169 -3.34 -1.40 0.98
C TRP A 169 -4.44 -0.41 1.36
N ASP A 170 -5.60 -0.51 0.71
CA ASP A 170 -6.73 0.41 0.84
C ASP A 170 -7.97 -0.37 1.30
N CYS A 171 -8.09 -0.55 2.61
CA CYS A 171 -9.18 -1.23 3.32
C CYS A 171 -9.30 -2.72 3.01
N ASN A 172 -9.68 -3.06 1.78
CA ASN A 172 -10.08 -4.42 1.38
C ASN A 172 -9.21 -4.99 0.27
N GLY A 173 -8.23 -4.24 -0.22
CA GLY A 173 -7.40 -4.69 -1.32
C GLY A 173 -6.21 -3.79 -1.61
N PHE A 174 -5.43 -4.20 -2.60
CA PHE A 174 -4.29 -3.43 -3.07
C PHE A 174 -4.73 -2.24 -3.91
N HIS A 175 -4.25 -1.05 -3.57
CA HIS A 175 -4.55 0.16 -4.33
C HIS A 175 -3.76 0.16 -5.65
N GLN A 176 -4.49 0.14 -6.76
CA GLN A 176 -3.95 0.21 -8.12
C GLN A 176 -2.79 -0.77 -8.41
N ALA A 177 -2.87 -1.99 -7.86
CA ALA A 177 -1.88 -3.04 -8.05
C ALA A 177 -2.55 -4.41 -8.22
N HIS A 178 -1.78 -5.37 -8.71
CA HIS A 178 -2.22 -6.76 -8.80
C HIS A 178 -2.45 -7.34 -7.39
N ASP A 179 -3.29 -8.35 -7.31
CA ASP A 179 -3.49 -9.11 -6.08
C ASP A 179 -2.31 -10.04 -5.81
N ILE A 180 -1.35 -9.54 -5.04
CA ILE A 180 -0.09 -10.24 -4.73
C ILE A 180 -0.29 -11.42 -3.77
N LEU A 181 -1.42 -11.47 -3.05
CA LEU A 181 -1.67 -12.56 -2.10
C LEU A 181 -2.26 -13.78 -2.81
N ASP A 182 -2.88 -13.61 -3.97
CA ASP A 182 -3.51 -14.71 -4.69
C ASP A 182 -2.47 -15.58 -5.42
N GLY A 183 -2.68 -16.90 -5.40
CA GLY A 183 -1.82 -17.85 -6.13
C GLY A 183 -0.42 -18.10 -5.56
N HIS A 184 -0.08 -17.59 -4.37
CA HIS A 184 1.21 -17.81 -3.70
C HIS A 184 1.09 -18.72 -2.47
N SER A 185 2.07 -19.62 -2.29
CA SER A 185 2.03 -20.67 -1.28
C SER A 185 2.67 -20.28 0.05
N LEU A 186 3.81 -19.58 0.09
CA LEU A 186 4.42 -19.13 1.35
C LEU A 186 4.62 -17.62 1.34
N LEU A 187 3.99 -16.95 2.30
CA LEU A 187 3.99 -15.50 2.40
C LEU A 187 4.44 -15.01 3.78
N SER A 188 5.23 -13.94 3.81
CA SER A 188 5.36 -13.05 4.96
C SER A 188 4.76 -11.69 4.59
N VAL A 189 3.92 -11.13 5.45
CA VAL A 189 3.33 -9.80 5.25
C VAL A 189 3.74 -8.91 6.41
N GLU A 190 4.25 -7.73 6.08
CA GLU A 190 4.57 -6.66 7.01
C GLU A 190 3.73 -5.43 6.66
N PHE A 191 3.11 -4.82 7.66
CA PHE A 191 2.19 -3.71 7.44
C PHE A 191 2.52 -2.50 8.31
N TRP A 192 2.60 -1.34 7.68
CA TRP A 192 2.72 -0.03 8.34
C TRP A 192 1.42 0.72 8.13
N GLU A 193 0.65 0.85 9.20
CA GLU A 193 -0.64 1.54 9.18
C GLU A 193 -0.45 3.06 9.15
N SER A 194 -1.21 3.73 8.29
CA SER A 194 -1.22 5.19 8.20
C SER A 194 -2.02 5.82 9.35
N PRO A 195 -1.67 7.03 9.80
CA PRO A 195 -2.33 7.68 10.93
C PRO A 195 -3.80 8.06 10.69
N ASP A 196 -4.21 8.27 9.44
CA ASP A 196 -5.57 8.56 8.99
C ASP A 196 -6.27 7.31 8.41
N SER A 197 -5.85 6.10 8.81
CA SER A 197 -6.48 4.82 8.45
C SER A 197 -7.96 4.83 8.83
N ILE A 198 -8.82 5.15 7.86
CA ILE A 198 -10.28 5.27 8.03
C ILE A 198 -10.96 4.57 6.87
N CYS A 199 -11.35 3.33 7.13
CA CYS A 199 -12.25 2.59 6.26
C CYS A 199 -13.67 2.90 6.70
N THR A 200 -14.25 3.95 6.12
CA THR A 200 -15.70 4.13 6.23
C THR A 200 -16.34 2.97 5.49
N ASN A 201 -16.82 1.99 6.25
CA ASN A 201 -17.80 1.05 5.75
C ASN A 201 -18.91 1.92 5.13
N HIS A 202 -19.04 1.90 3.81
CA HIS A 202 -20.31 2.23 3.19
C HIS A 202 -21.30 1.18 3.69
N ILE A 203 -21.83 1.36 4.90
CA ILE A 203 -23.22 1.08 5.14
C ILE A 203 -23.90 1.99 4.11
N PRO A 204 -24.59 1.45 3.09
CA PRO A 204 -25.49 2.29 2.33
C PRO A 204 -26.38 2.92 3.39
N ILE A 205 -26.35 4.25 3.51
CA ILE A 205 -27.42 4.94 4.20
C ILE A 205 -28.64 4.58 3.36
N GLU A 206 -29.34 3.52 3.75
CA GLU A 206 -30.75 3.38 3.46
C GLU A 206 -31.35 4.63 4.11
N ILE A 207 -31.41 5.71 3.34
CA ILE A 207 -32.33 6.79 3.61
C ILE A 207 -33.65 6.02 3.73
N PRO A 208 -34.31 6.01 4.90
CA PRO A 208 -35.65 5.46 4.96
C PRO A 208 -36.44 6.38 4.03
N VAL A 209 -36.66 5.92 2.80
CA VAL A 209 -37.71 6.45 1.96
C VAL A 209 -38.95 6.17 2.78
N SER A 210 -39.42 7.23 3.44
CA SER A 210 -40.76 7.33 3.97
C SER A 210 -41.67 6.95 2.82
N THR A 211 -42.00 5.67 2.75
CA THR A 211 -43.09 5.16 1.94
C THR A 211 -44.33 5.67 2.63
N THR A 212 -44.68 6.92 2.30
CA THR A 212 -46.05 7.36 2.48
C THR A 212 -46.93 6.36 1.74
N ARG A 213 -47.83 5.80 2.52
CA ARG A 213 -48.66 4.62 2.26
C ARG A 213 -49.75 4.89 1.20
N ALA A 214 -49.49 5.75 0.22
CA ALA A 214 -50.45 6.28 -0.74
C ALA A 214 -50.25 5.76 -2.18
N ASP A 215 -49.04 5.32 -2.56
CA ASP A 215 -48.77 4.99 -3.97
C ASP A 215 -49.10 3.54 -4.37
N SER A 216 -49.35 2.65 -3.41
CA SER A 216 -49.72 1.25 -3.69
C SER A 216 -51.21 1.03 -4.01
N TYR A 217 -52.08 2.01 -3.73
CA TYR A 217 -53.51 1.90 -4.02
C TYR A 217 -53.86 2.31 -5.46
N ILE A 218 -53.17 3.32 -6.02
CA ILE A 218 -53.47 3.83 -7.37
C ILE A 218 -52.99 2.86 -8.47
N MET A 219 -51.88 2.14 -8.25
CA MET A 219 -51.34 1.21 -9.27
C MET A 219 -52.08 -0.13 -9.37
N ASN A 220 -52.83 -0.53 -8.34
CA ASN A 220 -53.64 -1.76 -8.38
C ASN A 220 -55.02 -1.54 -9.02
N VAL A 221 -55.59 -0.33 -8.93
CA VAL A 221 -56.87 0.01 -9.59
C VAL A 221 -56.71 0.11 -11.11
N LEU A 222 -55.55 0.58 -11.60
CA LEU A 222 -55.27 0.72 -13.04
C LEU A 222 -54.98 -0.62 -13.75
N LYS A 223 -54.52 -1.66 -13.03
CA LYS A 223 -54.31 -3.00 -13.61
C LYS A 223 -55.59 -3.84 -13.73
N GLN A 224 -56.64 -3.52 -12.97
CA GLN A 224 -57.92 -4.23 -13.06
C GLN A 224 -58.86 -3.69 -14.15
N THR A 225 -58.61 -2.50 -14.69
CA THR A 225 -59.49 -1.86 -15.69
C THR A 225 -59.08 -2.08 -17.15
N MET A 226 -57.88 -2.58 -17.45
CA MET A 226 -57.38 -2.67 -18.84
C MET A 226 -56.85 -4.04 -19.31
N GLY A 227 -57.12 -5.14 -18.60
CA GLY A 227 -56.56 -6.47 -18.91
C GLY A 227 -57.58 -7.53 -19.36
N GLY A 228 -58.53 -7.17 -20.21
CA GLY A 228 -59.54 -8.09 -20.73
C GLY A 228 -58.98 -9.15 -21.69
N ASN A 229 -59.03 -10.41 -21.25
CA ASN A 229 -59.51 -11.58 -21.99
C ASN A 229 -58.83 -11.92 -23.34
N ARG A 230 -58.06 -13.02 -23.37
CA ARG A 230 -58.12 -14.01 -24.46
C ARG A 230 -57.65 -15.39 -23.98
N ARG A 231 -58.58 -16.35 -24.10
CA ARG A 231 -58.46 -17.77 -23.77
C ARG A 231 -57.64 -18.52 -24.84
N HIS A 232 -56.90 -19.54 -24.37
CA HIS A 232 -56.68 -20.92 -24.86
C HIS A 232 -57.21 -21.34 -26.27
N PRO A 233 -56.69 -22.43 -26.91
CA PRO A 233 -56.22 -23.67 -26.27
C PRO A 233 -55.01 -24.42 -26.90
N SER A 234 -54.64 -25.46 -26.15
CA SER A 234 -53.76 -26.61 -26.34
C SER A 234 -53.63 -27.26 -27.72
N ARG A 235 -52.48 -27.91 -27.96
CA ARG A 235 -52.44 -29.24 -28.60
C ARG A 235 -51.15 -30.05 -28.31
N HIS A 236 -51.41 -31.34 -28.25
CA HIS A 236 -50.63 -32.55 -27.97
C HIS A 236 -49.46 -32.91 -28.91
N ARG A 237 -48.58 -33.76 -28.34
CA ARG A 237 -47.95 -35.02 -28.84
C ARG A 237 -46.53 -35.00 -29.45
N ASP A 238 -45.75 -35.89 -28.83
CA ASP A 238 -44.82 -36.92 -29.34
C ASP A 238 -43.72 -36.54 -30.33
N HIS A 239 -42.46 -36.66 -29.88
CA HIS A 239 -41.53 -37.71 -30.32
C HIS A 239 -40.39 -37.90 -29.32
#